data_AF-A0A957SPE2-F1
#
_entry.id   AF-A0A957SPE2-F1
#
_cell.length_a   1.000
_cell.length_b   1.000
_cell.length_c   1.000
_cell.angle_alpha   90.00
_cell.angle_beta   90.00
_cell.angle_gamma   90.00
#
_symmetry.space_group_name_H-M   'P 1'
#
loop_
_entity.id
_entity.type
_entity.pdbx_description
1 polymer ?
#
loop_
_entity_poly.entity_id
_entity_poly.type
_entity_poly.pdbx_seq_one_letter_code
_entity_poly.pdbx_strand_id
1 'polypeptide(L)'
;IIHKQRHDPRVTRVGRFIRRTSIDELPQLINVLRGDMSLVGPRPSLPTEVSEYEFEFVRRFEAVPGITGLQQVSGRSDLDFQRWMELDLEYVARRGIRQDIEIIWKTIPAVLLGRGAY
;
A
#
# COMPACT_ATOMS: atom_id res chain seq x y z
N ILE A 1 11.20 -0.14 9.55
CA ILE A 1 10.67 -0.85 8.37
C ILE A 1 9.74 0.10 7.59
N ILE A 2 10.26 1.24 7.12
CA ILE A 2 9.52 2.16 6.23
C ILE A 2 10.55 2.69 5.23
N HIS A 3 10.47 2.21 3.99
CA HIS A 3 11.44 2.51 2.93
C HIS A 3 11.33 3.94 2.39
N LYS A 4 10.23 4.64 2.70
CA LYS A 4 9.96 5.98 2.20
C LYS A 4 10.19 7.05 3.27
N GLN A 5 11.44 7.41 3.52
CA GLN A 5 11.79 8.51 4.44
C GLN A 5 11.46 9.89 3.85
N ARG A 6 11.01 10.83 4.71
CA ARG A 6 10.60 12.19 4.32
C ARG A 6 11.70 13.02 3.66
N HIS A 7 12.95 12.85 4.10
CA HIS A 7 14.10 13.60 3.62
C HIS A 7 15.23 12.66 3.22
N ASP A 8 14.97 11.77 2.27
CA ASP A 8 16.01 10.91 1.72
C ASP A 8 16.93 11.73 0.79
N PRO A 9 18.24 11.88 1.10
CA PRO A 9 19.18 12.68 0.31
C PRO A 9 19.43 12.08 -1.09
N ARG A 10 19.04 10.83 -1.33
CA ARG A 10 19.17 10.15 -2.63
C ARG A 10 18.09 10.56 -3.62
N VAL A 11 17.06 11.29 -3.17
CA VAL A 11 15.87 11.61 -3.98
C VAL A 11 16.03 12.97 -4.65
N THR A 12 16.14 12.94 -5.99
CA THR A 12 16.21 14.15 -6.82
C THR A 12 14.87 14.89 -6.88
N ARG A 13 14.86 16.11 -7.43
CA ARG A 13 13.61 16.89 -7.65
C ARG A 13 12.60 16.11 -8.52
N VAL A 14 13.10 15.40 -9.53
CA VAL A 14 12.29 14.52 -10.40
C VAL A 14 11.80 13.30 -9.62
N GLY A 15 12.67 12.65 -8.85
CA GLY A 15 12.28 11.52 -8.00
C GLY A 15 11.19 11.89 -6.98
N ARG A 16 11.26 13.10 -6.42
CA ARG A 16 10.24 13.62 -5.50
C ARG A 16 8.89 13.80 -6.19
N PHE A 17 8.88 14.29 -7.44
CA PHE A 17 7.65 14.39 -8.22
C PHE A 17 7.04 13.01 -8.48
N ILE A 18 7.86 12.05 -8.97
CA ILE A 18 7.43 10.66 -9.24
C ILE A 18 6.80 10.01 -8.00
N ARG A 19 7.47 10.12 -6.84
CA ARG A 19 6.96 9.57 -5.56
C ARG A 19 5.68 10.26 -5.11
N ARG A 20 5.60 11.59 -5.23
CA ARG A 20 4.42 12.37 -4.85
C ARG A 20 3.19 11.98 -5.67
N THR A 21 3.38 11.75 -6.98
CA THR A 21 2.30 11.36 -7.90
C THR A 21 2.11 9.84 -8.00
N SER A 22 2.88 9.04 -7.25
CA SER A 22 2.86 7.57 -7.28
C SER A 22 3.07 6.97 -8.69
N ILE A 23 3.82 7.67 -9.56
CA ILE A 23 4.12 7.20 -10.93
C ILE A 23 5.00 5.94 -10.88
N ASP A 24 5.78 5.78 -9.82
CA ASP A 24 6.59 4.58 -9.55
C ASP A 24 5.77 3.29 -9.43
N GLU A 25 4.46 3.39 -9.19
CA GLU A 25 3.57 2.23 -9.03
C GLU A 25 2.87 1.80 -10.34
N LEU A 26 2.92 2.61 -11.41
CA LEU A 26 2.29 2.27 -12.70
C LEU A 26 2.76 0.93 -13.30
N PRO A 27 4.05 0.54 -13.23
CA PRO A 27 4.48 -0.76 -13.75
C PRO A 27 3.80 -1.95 -13.07
N GLN A 28 3.31 -1.80 -11.82
CA GLN A 28 2.62 -2.87 -11.09
C GLN A 28 1.26 -3.22 -11.70
N LEU A 29 0.67 -2.35 -12.51
CA LEU A 29 -0.55 -2.66 -13.26
C LEU A 29 -0.36 -3.87 -14.19
N ILE A 30 0.87 -4.10 -14.67
CA ILE A 30 1.18 -5.29 -15.48
C ILE A 30 1.01 -6.57 -14.64
N ASN A 31 1.40 -6.54 -13.37
CA ASN A 31 1.23 -7.68 -12.46
C ASN A 31 -0.25 -7.96 -12.17
N VAL A 32 -1.07 -6.90 -12.11
CA VAL A 32 -2.53 -7.05 -12.00
C VAL A 32 -3.11 -7.72 -13.24
N LEU A 33 -2.67 -7.32 -14.43
CA LEU A 33 -3.11 -7.95 -15.67
C LEU A 33 -2.64 -9.40 -15.81
N ARG A 34 -1.50 -9.76 -15.20
CA ARG A 34 -0.99 -11.14 -15.14
C ARG A 34 -1.68 -12.01 -14.09
N GLY A 35 -2.41 -11.40 -13.14
CA GLY A 35 -3.05 -12.09 -12.02
C GLY A 35 -2.14 -12.32 -10.82
N ASP A 36 -0.91 -11.79 -10.82
CA ASP A 36 0.03 -11.89 -9.70
C ASP A 36 -0.34 -10.93 -8.55
N MET A 37 -1.10 -9.87 -8.88
CA MET A 37 -1.57 -8.84 -7.94
C MET A 37 -3.04 -8.48 -8.23
N SER A 38 -3.66 -7.79 -7.29
CA SER A 38 -4.99 -7.17 -7.43
C SER A 38 -4.87 -5.64 -7.48
N LEU A 39 -5.95 -4.96 -7.90
CA LEU A 39 -6.02 -3.50 -7.74
C LEU A 39 -6.09 -3.11 -6.27
N VAL A 40 -6.90 -3.84 -5.49
CA VAL A 40 -7.12 -3.59 -4.05
C VAL A 40 -6.67 -4.80 -3.25
N GLY A 41 -5.86 -4.58 -2.24
CA GLY A 41 -5.29 -5.62 -1.40
C GLY A 41 -4.24 -5.10 -0.41
N PRO A 42 -3.79 -5.94 0.53
CA PRO A 42 -2.65 -5.62 1.38
C PRO A 42 -1.38 -5.37 0.55
N ARG A 43 -0.48 -4.53 1.05
CA ARG A 43 0.77 -4.25 0.33
C ARG A 43 1.67 -5.50 0.29
N PRO A 44 2.32 -5.81 -0.86
CA PRO A 44 3.35 -6.85 -0.89
C PRO A 44 4.48 -6.51 0.08
N SER A 45 4.86 -7.49 0.89
CA SER A 45 5.88 -7.35 1.94
C SER A 45 7.18 -8.00 1.53
N LEU A 46 8.29 -7.41 1.94
CA LEU A 46 9.60 -8.01 1.65
C LEU A 46 9.81 -9.25 2.53
N PRO A 47 10.48 -10.31 2.06
CA PRO A 47 10.73 -11.50 2.86
C PRO A 47 11.38 -11.21 4.22
N THR A 48 12.26 -10.21 4.27
CA THR A 48 12.91 -9.74 5.51
C THR A 48 11.95 -9.08 6.49
N GLU A 49 10.86 -8.47 5.99
CA GLU A 49 9.81 -7.91 6.86
C GLU A 49 8.95 -9.04 7.39
N VAL A 50 8.57 -10.00 6.53
CA VAL A 50 7.74 -11.15 6.90
C VAL A 50 8.38 -12.00 7.99
N SER A 51 9.71 -12.16 8.00
CA SER A 51 10.41 -12.88 9.06
C SER A 51 10.29 -12.24 10.45
N GLU A 52 9.91 -10.97 10.53
CA GLU A 52 9.74 -10.23 11.79
C GLU A 52 8.26 -10.12 12.21
N TYR A 53 7.33 -10.67 11.45
CA TYR A 53 5.91 -10.55 11.75
C TYR A 53 5.48 -11.45 12.90
N GLU A 54 4.64 -10.91 13.77
CA GLU A 54 3.90 -11.70 14.74
C GLU A 54 2.91 -12.62 14.02
N PHE A 55 2.63 -13.79 14.61
CA PHE A 55 1.81 -14.83 13.99
C PHE A 55 0.39 -14.34 13.63
N GLU A 56 -0.15 -13.38 14.38
CA GLU A 56 -1.46 -12.80 14.12
C GLU A 56 -1.56 -12.07 12.77
N PHE A 57 -0.45 -11.52 12.26
CA PHE A 57 -0.43 -10.78 11.00
C PHE A 57 -0.32 -11.69 9.78
N VAL A 58 -0.06 -12.98 9.95
CA VAL A 58 0.04 -13.95 8.84
C VAL A 58 -1.26 -14.03 8.04
N ARG A 59 -2.41 -13.80 8.68
CA ARG A 59 -3.72 -13.81 8.01
C ARG A 59 -3.85 -12.78 6.89
N ARG A 60 -3.03 -11.73 6.88
CA ARG A 60 -3.04 -10.76 5.78
C ARG A 60 -2.68 -11.39 4.43
N PHE A 61 -1.92 -12.49 4.44
CA PHE A 61 -1.51 -13.22 3.23
C PHE A 61 -2.64 -14.07 2.63
N GLU A 62 -3.82 -14.13 3.27
CA GLU A 62 -5.01 -14.76 2.68
C GLU A 62 -5.57 -13.97 1.47
N ALA A 63 -5.19 -12.69 1.33
CA ALA A 63 -5.57 -11.85 0.21
C ALA A 63 -4.41 -11.67 -0.78
N VAL A 64 -4.74 -11.62 -2.07
CA VAL A 64 -3.80 -11.26 -3.12
C VAL A 64 -3.29 -9.84 -2.85
N PRO A 65 -1.97 -9.58 -2.96
CA PRO A 65 -1.42 -8.24 -2.75
C PRO A 65 -1.98 -7.21 -3.74
N GLY A 66 -2.25 -6.01 -3.23
CA GLY A 66 -2.86 -4.93 -3.99
C GLY A 66 -1.90 -3.79 -4.35
N ILE A 67 -2.22 -3.05 -5.41
CA ILE A 67 -1.60 -1.75 -5.70
C ILE A 67 -2.03 -0.71 -4.65
N THR A 68 -3.33 -0.66 -4.35
CA THR A 68 -3.88 0.16 -3.25
C THR A 68 -4.54 -0.73 -2.20
N GLY A 69 -4.81 -0.18 -1.02
CA GLY A 69 -5.39 -0.92 0.09
C GLY A 69 -5.93 0.00 1.17
N LEU A 70 -6.57 -0.58 2.18
CA LEU A 70 -7.22 0.19 3.25
C LEU A 70 -6.23 1.10 3.97
N GLN A 71 -5.04 0.60 4.29
CA GLN A 71 -3.95 1.41 4.86
C GLN A 71 -3.57 2.63 4.00
N GLN A 72 -3.58 2.46 2.67
CA GLN A 72 -3.08 3.43 1.70
C GLN A 72 -4.04 4.63 1.62
N VAL A 73 -5.32 4.40 1.91
CA VAL A 73 -6.33 5.45 1.95
C VAL A 73 -6.58 6.00 3.36
N SER A 74 -6.12 5.30 4.40
CA SER A 74 -6.30 5.68 5.80
C SER A 74 -5.14 6.53 6.36
N GLY A 75 -3.92 6.41 5.85
CA GLY A 75 -2.79 7.24 6.32
C GLY A 75 -1.44 7.01 5.63
N ARG A 76 -1.28 5.94 4.84
CA ARG A 76 -0.03 5.61 4.12
C ARG A 76 1.18 5.59 5.08
N SER A 77 2.23 6.34 4.72
CA SER A 77 3.49 6.43 5.46
C SER A 77 3.40 7.15 6.80
N ASP A 78 2.25 7.77 7.14
CA ASP A 78 2.05 8.42 8.44
C ASP A 78 1.51 7.45 9.51
N LEU A 79 1.15 6.22 9.14
CA LEU A 79 0.72 5.18 10.07
C LEU A 79 1.93 4.52 10.75
N ASP A 80 1.78 4.18 12.02
CA ASP A 80 2.69 3.24 12.65
C ASP A 80 2.51 1.82 12.07
N PHE A 81 3.51 0.97 12.27
CA PHE A 81 3.53 -0.36 11.68
C PHE A 81 2.39 -1.25 12.19
N GLN A 82 2.05 -1.17 13.48
CA GLN A 82 0.99 -1.97 14.10
C GLN A 82 -0.37 -1.61 13.51
N ARG A 83 -0.70 -0.32 13.47
CA ARG A 83 -1.92 0.20 12.85
C ARG A 83 -1.99 -0.13 11.37
N TRP A 84 -0.86 -0.12 10.68
CA TRP A 84 -0.78 -0.55 9.31
C TRP A 84 -1.20 -2.02 9.14
N MET A 85 -0.65 -2.93 9.97
CA MET A 85 -1.02 -4.34 9.93
C MET A 85 -2.47 -4.59 10.33
N GLU A 86 -3.00 -3.88 11.33
CA GLU A 86 -4.41 -3.95 11.72
C GLU A 86 -5.35 -3.63 10.55
N LEU A 87 -5.04 -2.60 9.76
CA LEU A 87 -5.86 -2.21 8.60
C LEU A 87 -5.80 -3.26 7.49
N ASP A 88 -4.66 -3.92 7.32
CA ASP A 88 -4.54 -5.03 6.37
C ASP A 88 -5.39 -6.23 6.84
N LEU A 89 -5.38 -6.56 8.14
CA LEU A 89 -6.27 -7.58 8.70
C LEU A 89 -7.75 -7.21 8.59
N GLU A 90 -8.10 -5.95 8.83
CA GLU A 90 -9.46 -5.44 8.67
C GLU A 90 -9.95 -5.57 7.23
N TYR A 91 -9.08 -5.25 6.26
CA TYR A 91 -9.37 -5.46 4.85
C TYR A 91 -9.63 -6.94 4.56
N VAL A 92 -8.73 -7.84 4.98
CA VAL A 92 -8.90 -9.28 4.75
C VAL A 92 -10.20 -9.81 5.36
N ALA A 93 -10.59 -9.33 6.54
CA ALA A 93 -11.79 -9.76 7.24
C ALA A 93 -13.11 -9.28 6.59
N ARG A 94 -13.08 -8.12 5.91
CA ARG A 94 -14.28 -7.46 5.35
C ARG A 94 -14.31 -7.42 3.82
N ARG A 95 -13.32 -8.03 3.18
CA ARG A 95 -13.08 -7.97 1.73
C ARG A 95 -14.35 -8.27 0.93
N GLY A 96 -14.62 -7.42 -0.04
CA GLY A 96 -15.77 -7.54 -0.94
C GLY A 96 -15.87 -6.34 -1.87
N ILE A 97 -16.63 -6.50 -2.95
CA ILE A 97 -16.72 -5.54 -4.06
C ILE A 97 -17.01 -4.11 -3.58
N ARG A 98 -17.92 -3.96 -2.60
CA ARG A 98 -18.27 -2.64 -2.05
C ARG A 98 -17.07 -1.95 -1.39
N GLN A 99 -16.29 -2.69 -0.60
CA GLN A 99 -15.13 -2.15 0.08
C GLN A 99 -14.02 -1.82 -0.93
N ASP A 100 -13.81 -2.65 -1.94
CA ASP A 100 -12.84 -2.41 -3.00
C ASP A 100 -13.16 -1.13 -3.78
N ILE A 101 -14.44 -0.94 -4.15
CA ILE A 101 -14.91 0.29 -4.81
C ILE A 101 -14.64 1.50 -3.92
N GLU A 102 -14.96 1.44 -2.62
CA GLU A 102 -14.70 2.51 -1.68
C GLU A 102 -13.21 2.87 -1.58
N ILE A 103 -12.33 1.87 -1.52
CA ILE A 103 -10.88 2.07 -1.49
C ILE A 103 -10.39 2.70 -2.80
N ILE A 104 -10.86 2.23 -3.96
CA ILE A 104 -10.51 2.81 -5.26
C ILE A 104 -10.89 4.30 -5.30
N TRP A 105 -12.12 4.65 -4.89
CA TRP A 105 -12.56 6.05 -4.85
C TRP A 105 -11.73 6.92 -3.91
N LYS A 106 -11.35 6.40 -2.74
CA LYS A 106 -10.48 7.11 -1.80
C LYS A 106 -9.03 7.19 -2.25
N THR A 107 -8.59 6.30 -3.15
CA THR A 107 -7.22 6.29 -3.70
C THR A 107 -6.97 7.49 -4.62
N ILE A 108 -7.95 7.87 -5.44
CA ILE A 108 -7.82 8.99 -6.39
C ILE A 108 -7.39 10.29 -5.69
N PRO A 109 -8.10 10.82 -4.68
CA PRO A 109 -7.68 12.03 -3.99
C PRO A 109 -6.38 11.82 -3.19
N ALA A 110 -6.11 10.63 -2.66
CA ALA A 110 -4.87 10.35 -1.93
C ALA A 110 -3.62 10.48 -2.81
N VAL A 111 -3.70 10.00 -4.07
CA VAL A 111 -2.63 10.13 -5.07
C VAL A 111 -2.52 11.57 -5.58
N LEU A 112 -3.63 12.22 -5.90
CA LEU A 112 -3.61 13.59 -6.45
C LEU A 112 -3.14 14.63 -5.42
N LEU A 113 -3.54 14.49 -4.15
CA LEU A 113 -3.14 15.40 -3.07
C LEU A 113 -1.74 15.10 -2.53
N GLY A 114 -1.14 13.96 -2.89
CA GLY A 114 0.17 13.54 -2.38
C GLY A 114 0.22 13.34 -0.87
N ARG A 115 -0.93 13.11 -0.20
CA ARG A 115 -0.96 12.86 1.26
C ARG A 115 -0.15 11.60 1.58
N GLY A 116 0.78 11.71 2.53
CA GLY A 116 1.64 10.61 2.95
C GLY A 116 2.66 10.13 1.91
N ALA A 117 2.82 10.84 0.78
CA ALA A 117 3.73 10.50 -0.30
C ALA A 117 5.05 11.29 -0.13
N TYR A 118 6.03 10.66 0.49
CA TYR A 118 7.38 11.23 0.68
C TYR A 118 8.42 10.35 0.00
#